data_AF-A0A351T9L8-F1
#
_entry.id   AF-A0A351T9L8-F1
#
_cell.length_a   1.000
_cell.length_b   1.000
_cell.length_c   1.000
_cell.angle_alpha   90.00
_cell.angle_beta   90.00
_cell.angle_gamma   90.00
#
_symmetry.space_group_name_H-M   'P 1'
#
loop_
_entity.id
_entity.type
_entity.pdbx_description
1 polymer ?
#
loop_
_entity_poly.entity_id
_entity_poly.type
_entity_poly.pdbx_seq_one_letter_code
_entity_poly.pdbx_strand_id
1 'polypeptide(L)' 'YNFEDSILISERIVRDDVFTSIHIEEFEVMARDTKLGPEEITRDIPNVGEESLRNLDEAGIVYIGAEVNP' A
#
# COMPACT_ATOMS: atom_id res chain seq x y z
N TYR A 1 -17.10 4.59 -32.32
CA TYR A 1 -16.86 5.69 -31.38
C TYR A 1 -15.42 6.15 -31.56
N ASN A 2 -15.20 7.07 -32.49
CA ASN A 2 -13.90 7.72 -32.70
C ASN A 2 -14.13 9.20 -32.42
N PHE A 3 -13.85 9.60 -31.18
CA PHE A 3 -13.79 11.00 -30.78
C PHE A 3 -12.31 11.31 -30.57
N GLU A 4 -11.80 12.24 -31.37
CA GLU A 4 -10.44 12.78 -31.62
C GLU A 4 -9.17 12.07 -31.09
N ASP A 5 -9.15 11.37 -29.96
CA ASP A 5 -7.95 10.71 -29.39
C ASP A 5 -8.25 9.34 -28.73
N SER A 6 -9.26 8.63 -29.21
CA SER A 6 -9.64 7.32 -28.65
C SER A 6 -8.73 6.19 -29.16
N ILE A 7 -8.15 5.39 -28.26
CA ILE A 7 -7.42 4.16 -28.59
C ILE A 7 -8.32 2.94 -28.34
N LEU A 8 -8.44 2.08 -29.35
CA LEU A 8 -9.09 0.77 -29.25
C LEU A 8 -8.01 -0.31 -29.16
N ILE A 9 -8.09 -1.16 -28.13
CA ILE A 9 -7.14 -2.25 -27.89
C ILE A 9 -7.91 -3.57 -27.85
N SER A 10 -7.34 -4.61 -28.45
CA SER A 10 -7.91 -5.97 -28.36
C SER A 10 -7.78 -6.51 -26.94
N GLU A 11 -8.82 -7.20 -26.43
CA GLU A 11 -8.79 -7.89 -25.12
C GLU A 11 -7.61 -8.89 -25.02
N ARG A 12 -7.11 -9.40 -26.15
CA ARG A 12 -5.93 -10.28 -26.18
C ARG A 12 -4.70 -9.65 -25.54
N ILE A 13 -4.55 -8.33 -25.62
CA ILE A 13 -3.42 -7.59 -25.04
C ILE A 13 -3.36 -7.72 -23.52
N VAL A 14 -4.52 -7.82 -22.85
CA VAL A 14 -4.60 -8.07 -21.41
C VAL A 14 -4.32 -9.54 -21.10
N ARG A 15 -4.85 -10.46 -21.92
CA ARG A 15 -4.67 -11.92 -21.72
C ARG A 15 -3.22 -12.37 -21.85
N ASP A 16 -2.46 -11.70 -22.71
CA ASP A 16 -1.07 -12.03 -23.03
C ASP A 16 -0.06 -11.15 -22.23
N ASP A 17 -0.52 -10.37 -21.25
CA ASP A 17 0.31 -9.49 -20.40
C ASP A 17 1.21 -8.51 -21.16
N VAL A 18 0.82 -8.12 -22.38
CA VAL A 18 1.68 -7.35 -23.32
C VAL A 18 2.02 -5.96 -22.78
N PHE A 19 1.12 -5.35 -22.02
CA PHE A 19 1.31 -4.04 -21.38
C PHE A 19 1.22 -4.09 -19.86
N THR A 20 1.73 -5.17 -19.26
CA THR A 20 1.83 -5.30 -17.80
C THR A 20 3.19 -4.77 -17.31
N SER A 21 3.18 -3.86 -16.33
CA SER A 21 4.38 -3.31 -15.69
C SER A 21 4.33 -3.45 -14.17
N ILE A 22 5.50 -3.52 -13.53
CA ILE A 22 5.65 -3.52 -12.07
C ILE A 22 6.22 -2.18 -11.64
N HIS A 23 5.57 -1.56 -10.65
CA HIS A 23 6.00 -0.31 -10.05
C HIS A 23 6.30 -0.57 -8.57
N ILE A 24 7.41 -0.02 -8.07
CA ILE A 24 7.83 -0.14 -6.68
C ILE A 24 7.90 1.27 -6.10
N GLU A 25 7.24 1.47 -4.96
CA GLU A 25 7.25 2.71 -4.20
C GLU A 25 7.84 2.46 -2.81
N GLU A 26 8.59 3.43 -2.31
CA GLU A 26 9.22 3.38 -0.99
C GLU A 26 8.55 4.41 -0.08
N PHE A 27 8.09 3.95 1.08
CA PHE A 27 7.46 4.78 2.11
C PHE A 27 8.31 4.72 3.37
N GLU A 28 8.85 5.87 3.79
CA GLU A 28 9.67 5.98 4.99
C GLU A 28 8.93 6.72 6.11
N VAL A 29 9.06 6.22 7.34
CA VAL A 29 8.55 6.88 8.55
C VAL A 29 9.57 6.73 9.69
N MET A 30 9.65 7.74 10.55
CA MET A 30 10.54 7.75 11.71
C MET A 30 9.79 8.27 12.94
N ALA A 31 9.91 7.55 14.05
CA ALA A 31 9.47 8.04 15.36
C ALA A 31 10.45 9.10 15.89
N ARG A 32 9.93 10.19 16.44
CA ARG A 32 10.73 11.32 16.92
C ARG A 32 10.50 11.62 18.39
N ASP A 33 11.52 12.18 19.02
CA ASP A 33 11.39 12.77 20.35
C ASP A 33 10.66 14.13 20.26
N THR A 34 9.54 14.23 20.96
CA THR A 34 8.81 15.49 21.08
C THR A 34 8.92 16.05 22.50
N LYS A 35 8.51 17.31 22.68
CA LYS A 35 8.44 17.93 24.02
C LYS A 35 7.44 17.25 24.96
N LEU A 36 6.47 16.52 24.41
CA LEU A 36 5.43 15.82 25.16
C LEU A 36 5.79 14.36 25.44
N GLY A 37 6.88 13.87 24.85
CA GLY A 37 7.34 12.49 24.96
C GLY A 37 7.88 11.96 23.62
N PRO A 38 8.59 10.82 23.64
CA PRO A 38 8.97 10.10 22.43
C PRO A 38 7.74 9.55 21.71
N GLU A 39 7.75 9.58 20.38
CA GLU A 39 6.84 8.76 19.58
C GLU A 39 7.29 7.29 19.60
N GLU A 40 6.35 6.36 19.48
CA GLU A 40 6.62 4.93 19.50
C GLU A 40 5.98 4.26 18.27
N ILE A 41 6.74 3.40 17.59
CA ILE A 41 6.19 2.50 16.57
C ILE A 41 5.70 1.26 17.29
N THR A 42 4.39 0.99 17.22
CA THR A 42 3.76 -0.11 17.94
C THR A 42 2.50 -0.58 17.22
N ARG A 43 2.12 -1.84 17.46
CA ARG A 43 0.82 -2.40 17.06
C ARG A 43 -0.33 -1.95 17.96
N ASP A 44 -0.04 -1.38 19.13
CA ASP A 44 -1.05 -0.87 20.06
C ASP A 44 -1.58 0.51 19.61
N ILE A 45 -2.52 0.49 18.66
CA ILE A 45 -3.09 1.70 18.06
C ILE A 45 -4.47 1.99 18.65
N PRO A 46 -4.67 3.14 19.31
CA PRO A 46 -5.96 3.47 19.93
C PRO A 46 -7.04 3.67 18.87
N ASN A 47 -8.26 3.21 19.17
CA ASN A 47 -9.45 3.32 18.30
C ASN A 47 -9.38 2.54 16.98
N VAL A 48 -8.44 1.60 16.83
CA VAL A 48 -8.34 0.74 15.64
C VAL A 48 -8.79 -0.69 15.99
N GLY A 49 -9.60 -1.28 15.12
CA GLY A 49 -10.10 -2.65 15.29
C GLY A 49 -9.06 -3.71 14.90
N GLU A 50 -9.19 -4.93 15.45
CA GLU A 50 -8.26 -6.04 15.16
C GLU A 50 -8.16 -6.37 13.67
N GLU A 51 -9.24 -6.18 12.91
CA GLU A 51 -9.25 -6.43 11.47
C GLU A 51 -8.24 -5.54 10.72
N SER A 52 -8.09 -4.29 11.14
CA SER A 52 -7.12 -3.36 10.55
C SER A 52 -5.69 -3.68 10.97
N LEU A 53 -5.50 -4.30 12.14
CA LEU A 53 -4.18 -4.71 12.66
C LEU A 53 -3.75 -6.09 12.16
N ARG A 54 -4.57 -6.78 11.37
CA ARG A 54 -4.33 -8.17 10.93
C ARG A 54 -3.00 -8.36 10.19
N ASN A 55 -2.54 -7.31 9.52
CA ASN A 55 -1.32 -7.32 8.71
C ASN A 55 -0.08 -6.77 9.44
N LEU A 56 -0.21 -6.34 10.70
CA LEU A 56 0.90 -5.82 11.50
C LEU A 56 1.50 -6.91 12.39
N ASP A 57 2.82 -6.91 12.53
CA ASP A 57 3.54 -7.74 13.49
C ASP A 57 3.51 -7.13 14.90
N GLU A 58 4.16 -7.79 15.87
CA GLU A 58 4.22 -7.33 17.26
C GLU A 58 4.94 -5.98 17.43
N ALA A 59 5.81 -5.60 16.49
CA ALA A 59 6.53 -4.33 16.49
C ALA A 59 5.76 -3.21 15.78
N GLY A 60 4.58 -3.49 15.21
CA GLY A 60 3.81 -2.52 14.42
C GLY A 60 4.28 -2.37 12.98
N ILE A 61 5.04 -3.35 12.46
CA ILE A 61 5.53 -3.38 11.08
C ILE A 61 4.65 -4.30 10.23
N VAL A 62 4.36 -3.91 8.98
CA VAL A 62 3.56 -4.74 8.08
C VAL A 62 4.33 -6.00 7.66
N TYR A 63 3.66 -7.14 7.59
CA TYR A 63 4.31 -8.38 7.10
C TYR A 63 4.72 -8.27 5.63
N ILE A 64 5.87 -8.83 5.29
CA ILE A 64 6.31 -8.97 3.89
C ILE A 64 5.30 -9.85 3.14
N GLY A 65 4.79 -9.34 2.02
CA GLY A 65 3.77 -10.01 1.21
C GLY A 65 2.33 -9.74 1.64
N ALA A 66 2.10 -8.84 2.62
CA ALA A 66 0.77 -8.35 2.91
C ALA A 66 0.23 -7.49 1.75
N GLU A 67 -1.01 -7.75 1.33
CA GLU A 67 -1.72 -6.91 0.38
C GLU A 67 -2.31 -5.70 1.11
N VAL A 68 -2.04 -4.50 0.59
CA VAL A 68 -2.49 -3.22 1.15
C VAL A 68 -3.27 -2.43 0.11
N ASN A 69 -4.31 -1.73 0.56
CA ASN A 69 -5.12 -0.85 -0.27
C ASN A 69 -5.06 0.58 0.30
N PRO A 70 -5.30 1.62 -0.53
CA PRO A 70 -5.37 3.01 -0.09
C PRO A 70 -6.47 3.29 0.93
#